data_AF-A0A1M2VN83-F1
#
_entry.id   AF-A0A1M2VN83-F1
#
_cell.length_a   1.000
_cell.length_b   1.000
_cell.length_c   1.000
_cell.angle_alpha   90.00
_cell.angle_beta   90.00
_cell.angle_gamma   90.00
#
_symmetry.space_group_name_H-M   'P 1'
#
loop_
_entity.id
_entity.type
_entity.pdbx_description
1 polymer ?
#
loop_
_entity_poly.entity_id
_entity_poly.type
_entity_poly.pdbx_seq_one_letter_code
_entity_poly.pdbx_strand_id
1 'polypeptide(L)'
;MSSSRTIFSVAAVTVLGGLVAYAVYFDYKRRNDIEFRKKLRKEKKKVTKQTKQEQAQVEAESAVDSAEIKAALFKIREEEVPATPDEKETYFIMQVQVGEQLAQKGPPFFLQAAMAFFRALRVYPSPVELIMMLQSTLPAPLFKTFMELVNADVSEPHSETKFEDTGAVDEAETSPTRTGPPSETSSQEWDQLTDPGSVAAP
;
A
#
# COMPACT_ATOMS: atom_id res chain seq x y z
N MET A 1 -64.69 -15.64 -56.74
CA MET A 1 -63.95 -14.99 -55.63
C MET A 1 -63.01 -15.93 -54.84
N SER A 2 -62.95 -17.24 -55.16
CA SER A 2 -62.07 -18.20 -54.44
C SER A 2 -60.60 -18.08 -54.88
N SER A 3 -60.32 -18.04 -56.20
CA SER A 3 -58.96 -18.07 -56.74
C SER A 3 -58.09 -16.86 -56.35
N SER A 4 -58.67 -15.66 -56.27
CA SER A 4 -57.93 -14.46 -55.85
C SER A 4 -57.45 -14.56 -54.40
N ARG A 5 -58.28 -15.11 -53.50
CA ARG A 5 -57.90 -15.31 -52.08
C ARG A 5 -56.76 -16.32 -51.94
N THR A 6 -56.77 -17.37 -52.76
CA THR A 6 -55.69 -18.37 -52.82
C THR A 6 -54.39 -17.78 -53.37
N ILE A 7 -54.45 -16.91 -54.38
CA ILE A 7 -53.27 -16.24 -54.92
C ILE A 7 -52.66 -15.29 -53.88
N PHE A 8 -53.48 -14.51 -53.16
CA PHE A 8 -53.00 -13.62 -52.11
C PHE A 8 -52.43 -14.38 -50.91
N SER A 9 -53.01 -15.52 -50.50
CA SER A 9 -52.47 -16.31 -49.38
C SER A 9 -51.14 -16.96 -49.75
N VAL A 10 -51.02 -17.52 -50.95
CA VAL A 10 -49.75 -18.08 -51.44
C VAL A 10 -48.67 -16.99 -51.53
N ALA A 11 -49.00 -15.82 -52.08
CA ALA A 11 -48.08 -14.69 -52.15
C ALA A 11 -47.61 -14.23 -50.75
N ALA A 12 -48.54 -14.09 -49.79
CA ALA A 12 -48.22 -13.67 -48.43
C ALA A 12 -47.32 -14.67 -47.70
N VAL A 13 -47.59 -15.98 -47.82
CA VAL A 13 -46.76 -17.03 -47.22
C VAL A 13 -45.35 -17.03 -47.82
N THR A 14 -45.22 -16.79 -49.12
CA THR A 14 -43.92 -16.76 -49.80
C THR A 14 -43.07 -15.57 -49.34
N VAL A 15 -43.67 -14.39 -49.23
CA VAL A 15 -42.99 -13.18 -48.75
C VAL A 15 -42.58 -13.33 -47.28
N LEU A 16 -43.48 -13.80 -46.42
CA LEU A 16 -43.16 -14.05 -45.01
C LEU A 16 -42.05 -15.09 -44.84
N GLY A 17 -42.11 -16.19 -45.60
CA GLY A 17 -41.07 -17.22 -45.61
C GLY A 17 -39.70 -16.66 -46.04
N GLY A 18 -39.67 -15.83 -47.08
CA GLY A 18 -38.44 -15.16 -47.53
C GLY A 18 -37.85 -14.21 -46.49
N LEU A 19 -38.68 -13.43 -45.79
CA LEU A 19 -38.24 -12.52 -44.73
C LEU A 19 -37.69 -13.28 -43.52
N VAL A 20 -38.34 -14.36 -43.10
CA VAL A 20 -37.87 -15.20 -42.00
C VAL A 20 -36.55 -15.89 -42.37
N ALA A 21 -36.46 -16.45 -43.59
CA ALA A 21 -35.22 -17.07 -44.07
C ALA A 21 -34.06 -16.06 -44.13
N TYR A 22 -34.32 -14.83 -44.60
CA TYR A 22 -33.31 -13.77 -44.60
C TYR A 22 -32.92 -13.33 -43.19
N ALA A 23 -33.86 -13.23 -42.26
CA ALA A 23 -33.57 -12.90 -40.86
C ALA A 23 -32.66 -13.97 -40.20
N VAL A 24 -32.95 -15.26 -40.43
CA VAL A 24 -32.10 -16.37 -39.95
C VAL A 24 -30.71 -16.33 -40.58
N TYR A 25 -30.62 -16.13 -41.90
CA TYR A 25 -29.33 -15.97 -42.59
C TYR A 25 -28.55 -14.76 -42.07
N PHE A 26 -29.22 -13.63 -41.84
CA PHE A 26 -28.61 -12.40 -41.39
C PHE A 26 -28.07 -12.52 -39.96
N ASP A 27 -28.82 -13.13 -39.02
CA ASP A 27 -28.33 -13.40 -37.66
C ASP A 27 -27.15 -14.39 -37.67
N TYR A 28 -27.19 -15.42 -38.53
CA TYR A 28 -26.08 -16.35 -38.73
C TYR A 28 -24.82 -15.65 -39.26
N LYS A 29 -24.97 -14.81 -40.30
CA LYS A 29 -23.86 -14.05 -40.90
C LYS A 29 -23.26 -13.06 -39.91
N ARG A 30 -24.10 -12.38 -39.11
CA ARG A 30 -23.65 -11.44 -38.07
C ARG A 30 -22.87 -12.13 -36.96
N ARG A 31 -23.27 -13.34 -36.54
CA ARG A 31 -22.61 -14.08 -35.45
C ARG A 31 -21.33 -14.80 -35.89
N ASN A 32 -21.20 -15.16 -37.17
CA ASN A 32 -20.06 -15.90 -37.71
C ASN A 32 -19.05 -15.05 -38.49
N ASP A 33 -19.13 -13.71 -38.43
CA ASP A 33 -18.15 -12.85 -39.07
C ASP A 33 -16.79 -12.91 -38.35
N ILE A 34 -15.84 -13.60 -38.98
CA ILE A 34 -14.47 -13.80 -38.49
C ILE A 34 -13.69 -12.47 -38.47
N GLU A 35 -13.93 -11.57 -39.42
CA GLU A 35 -13.23 -10.29 -39.52
C GLU A 35 -13.66 -9.33 -38.40
N PHE A 36 -14.94 -9.32 -38.03
CA PHE A 36 -15.43 -8.55 -36.88
C PHE A 36 -14.76 -8.97 -35.57
N ARG A 37 -14.67 -10.28 -35.30
CA ARG A 37 -14.00 -10.80 -34.09
C ARG A 37 -12.51 -10.47 -34.07
N LYS A 38 -11.83 -10.54 -35.22
CA LYS A 38 -10.43 -10.12 -35.36
C LYS A 38 -10.28 -8.63 -35.08
N LYS A 39 -11.17 -7.78 -35.61
CA LYS A 39 -11.17 -6.33 -35.35
C LYS A 39 -11.36 -6.03 -33.86
N LEU A 40 -12.33 -6.67 -33.20
CA LEU A 40 -12.57 -6.52 -31.76
C LEU A 40 -11.35 -6.93 -30.92
N ARG A 41 -10.70 -8.04 -31.28
CA ARG A 41 -9.47 -8.49 -30.59
C ARG A 41 -8.32 -7.49 -30.79
N LYS A 42 -8.17 -6.94 -32.00
CA LYS A 42 -7.16 -5.91 -32.30
C LYS A 42 -7.43 -4.63 -31.51
N GLU A 43 -8.68 -4.17 -31.46
CA GLU A 43 -9.07 -2.98 -30.70
C GLU A 43 -8.89 -3.18 -29.21
N LYS A 44 -9.34 -4.30 -28.64
CA LYS A 44 -9.07 -4.65 -27.23
C LYS A 44 -7.57 -4.65 -26.93
N LYS A 45 -6.75 -5.26 -27.81
CA LYS A 45 -5.29 -5.27 -27.63
C LYS A 45 -4.69 -3.87 -27.70
N LYS A 46 -5.19 -2.99 -28.57
CA LYS A 46 -4.76 -1.59 -28.65
C LYS A 46 -5.12 -0.81 -27.40
N VAL A 47 -6.37 -0.89 -26.94
CA VAL A 47 -6.83 -0.22 -25.71
C VAL A 47 -6.03 -0.72 -24.50
N THR A 48 -5.88 -2.03 -24.31
CA THR A 48 -5.06 -2.56 -23.21
C THR A 48 -3.60 -2.12 -23.32
N LYS A 49 -3.03 -2.04 -24.53
CA LYS A 49 -1.66 -1.54 -24.71
C LYS A 49 -1.56 -0.04 -24.38
N GLN A 50 -2.54 0.76 -24.81
CA GLN A 50 -2.60 2.19 -24.53
C GLN A 50 -2.77 2.44 -23.02
N THR A 51 -3.72 1.79 -22.36
CA THR A 51 -3.89 1.91 -20.89
C THR A 51 -2.64 1.48 -20.13
N LYS A 52 -1.97 0.39 -20.55
CA LYS A 52 -0.69 -0.01 -19.95
C LYS A 52 0.43 0.98 -20.22
N GLN A 53 0.47 1.61 -21.38
CA GLN A 53 1.46 2.63 -21.70
C GLN A 53 1.20 3.92 -20.92
N GLU A 54 -0.06 4.34 -20.78
CA GLU A 54 -0.46 5.48 -19.96
C GLU A 54 -0.16 5.21 -18.47
N GLN A 55 -0.46 4.01 -17.96
CA GLN A 55 -0.08 3.61 -16.61
C GLN A 55 1.44 3.59 -16.43
N ALA A 56 2.19 3.04 -17.38
CA ALA A 56 3.66 3.04 -17.33
C ALA A 56 4.25 4.45 -17.45
N GLN A 57 3.62 5.35 -18.20
CA GLN A 57 4.02 6.76 -18.28
C GLN A 57 3.74 7.48 -16.96
N VAL A 58 2.56 7.29 -16.36
CA VAL A 58 2.25 7.82 -15.03
C VAL A 58 3.21 7.24 -13.99
N GLU A 59 3.54 5.95 -14.04
CA GLU A 59 4.53 5.31 -13.16
C GLU A 59 5.96 5.81 -13.39
N ALA A 60 6.32 6.16 -14.62
CA ALA A 60 7.63 6.74 -14.94
C ALA A 60 7.72 8.23 -14.57
N GLU A 61 6.62 8.97 -14.69
CA GLU A 61 6.52 10.38 -14.26
C GLU A 61 6.37 10.50 -12.73
N SER A 62 5.84 9.48 -12.06
CA SER A 62 5.77 9.37 -10.59
C SER A 62 6.92 8.57 -9.98
N ALA A 63 7.83 8.03 -10.81
CA ALA A 63 9.12 7.54 -10.35
C ALA A 63 9.94 8.76 -9.93
N VAL A 64 9.69 9.21 -8.71
CA VAL A 64 10.47 10.25 -8.06
C VAL A 64 11.92 9.77 -8.02
N ASP A 65 12.83 10.59 -8.51
CA ASP A 65 14.25 10.24 -8.51
C ASP A 65 14.70 9.93 -7.08
N SER A 66 15.41 8.82 -6.92
CA SER A 66 15.91 8.37 -5.60
C SER A 66 16.72 9.46 -4.87
N ALA A 67 17.37 10.36 -5.60
CA ALA A 67 18.08 11.52 -5.06
C ALA A 67 17.13 12.53 -4.39
N GLU A 68 15.96 12.79 -4.97
CA GLU A 68 14.97 13.70 -4.40
C GLU A 68 14.35 13.12 -3.13
N ILE A 69 14.10 11.81 -3.09
CA ILE A 69 13.61 11.10 -1.90
C ILE A 69 14.63 11.24 -0.75
N LYS A 70 15.92 11.06 -1.02
CA LYS A 70 16.98 11.25 -0.02
C LYS A 70 17.07 12.70 0.46
N ALA A 71 16.99 13.67 -0.45
CA ALA A 71 16.98 15.08 -0.10
C ALA A 71 15.75 15.46 0.75
N ALA A 72 14.59 14.86 0.45
CA ALA A 72 13.37 15.01 1.25
C ALA A 72 13.52 14.42 2.66
N LEU A 73 14.12 13.23 2.78
CA LEU A 73 14.40 12.61 4.08
C LEU A 73 15.35 13.45 4.93
N PHE A 74 16.40 13.99 4.33
CA PHE A 74 17.33 14.87 5.04
C PHE A 74 16.61 16.07 5.65
N LYS A 75 15.73 16.75 4.89
CA LYS A 75 14.91 17.86 5.39
C LYS A 75 14.02 17.45 6.56
N ILE A 76 13.36 16.28 6.47
CA ILE A 76 12.48 15.81 7.55
C ILE A 76 13.29 15.43 8.80
N ARG A 77 14.51 14.93 8.64
CA ARG A 77 15.39 14.57 9.77
C ARG A 77 15.92 15.80 10.51
N GLU A 78 16.09 16.92 9.82
CA GLU A 78 16.46 18.21 10.44
C GLU A 78 15.30 18.84 11.22
N GLU A 79 14.05 18.48 10.92
CA GLU A 79 12.87 18.99 11.64
C GLU A 79 12.78 18.38 13.05
N GLU A 80 12.65 19.23 14.06
CA GLU A 80 12.41 18.78 15.44
C GLU A 80 11.03 18.15 15.57
N VAL A 81 11.00 16.95 16.14
CA VAL A 81 9.75 16.26 16.47
C VAL A 81 9.25 16.80 17.81
N PRO A 82 7.96 17.16 17.94
CA PRO A 82 7.43 17.64 19.21
C PRO A 82 7.67 16.65 20.36
N ALA A 83 7.99 17.17 21.55
CA ALA A 83 8.38 16.33 22.68
C ALA A 83 7.17 15.75 23.41
N THR A 84 6.15 16.57 23.62
CA THR A 84 5.01 16.19 24.47
C THR A 84 3.95 15.37 23.71
N PRO A 85 3.18 14.52 24.39
CA PRO A 85 2.12 13.72 23.75
C PRO A 85 1.07 14.57 23.02
N ASP A 86 0.60 15.65 23.66
CA ASP A 86 -0.46 16.51 23.11
C ASP A 86 0.00 17.26 21.84
N GLU A 87 1.26 17.70 21.82
CA GLU A 87 1.84 18.36 20.65
C GLU A 87 2.08 17.36 19.51
N LYS A 88 2.44 16.11 19.82
CA LYS A 88 2.57 15.03 18.82
C LYS A 88 1.24 14.71 18.15
N GLU A 89 0.15 14.66 18.92
CA GLU A 89 -1.19 14.45 18.38
C GLU A 89 -1.60 15.61 17.45
N THR A 90 -1.37 16.85 17.89
CA THR A 90 -1.65 18.04 17.08
C THR A 90 -0.84 18.04 15.79
N TYR A 91 0.45 17.72 15.88
CA TYR A 91 1.35 17.62 14.73
C TYR A 91 0.93 16.50 13.79
N PHE A 92 0.55 15.33 14.29
CA PHE A 92 0.02 14.23 13.50
C PHE A 92 -1.20 14.67 12.68
N ILE A 93 -2.21 15.28 13.32
CA ILE A 93 -3.43 15.75 12.65
C ILE A 93 -3.08 16.74 11.54
N MET A 94 -2.22 17.72 11.85
CA MET A 94 -1.79 18.73 10.88
C MET A 94 -1.09 18.09 9.67
N GLN A 95 -0.17 17.14 9.91
CA GLN A 95 0.57 16.48 8.82
C GLN A 95 -0.34 15.61 7.95
N VAL A 96 -1.30 14.90 8.55
CA VAL A 96 -2.29 14.13 7.78
C VAL A 96 -3.14 15.05 6.90
N GLN A 97 -3.61 16.18 7.43
CA GLN A 97 -4.37 17.17 6.65
C GLN A 97 -3.55 17.76 5.50
N VAL A 98 -2.29 18.12 5.75
CA VAL A 98 -1.38 18.63 4.71
C VAL A 98 -1.15 17.56 3.63
N GLY A 99 -0.91 16.32 4.03
CA GLY A 99 -0.74 15.19 3.12
C GLY A 99 -1.96 14.96 2.23
N GLU A 100 -3.17 15.02 2.81
CA GLU A 100 -4.43 14.88 2.09
C GLU A 100 -4.66 16.02 1.09
N GLN A 101 -4.42 17.28 1.51
CA GLN A 101 -4.55 18.43 0.62
C GLN A 101 -3.58 18.36 -0.58
N LEU A 102 -2.35 17.88 -0.35
CA LEU A 102 -1.36 17.70 -1.41
C LEU A 102 -1.74 16.53 -2.33
N ALA A 103 -2.28 15.44 -1.77
CA ALA A 103 -2.75 14.30 -2.55
C ALA A 103 -3.87 14.70 -3.55
N GLN A 104 -4.77 15.60 -3.15
CA GLN A 104 -5.83 16.13 -4.03
C GLN A 104 -5.30 16.92 -5.23
N LYS A 105 -4.08 17.49 -5.16
CA LYS A 105 -3.46 18.23 -6.26
C LYS A 105 -2.87 17.31 -7.34
N GLY A 106 -2.80 16.01 -7.10
CA GLY A 106 -2.41 15.00 -8.07
C GLY A 106 -0.90 14.71 -8.13
N PRO A 107 -0.46 13.95 -9.16
CA PRO A 107 0.88 13.34 -9.22
C PRO A 107 2.08 14.26 -8.97
N PRO A 108 2.11 15.53 -9.44
CA PRO A 108 3.24 16.43 -9.18
C PRO A 108 3.47 16.75 -7.69
N PHE A 109 2.47 16.50 -6.84
CA PHE A 109 2.52 16.76 -5.40
C PHE A 109 2.63 15.49 -4.54
N PHE A 110 2.76 14.30 -5.16
CA PHE A 110 2.77 13.04 -4.42
C PHE A 110 3.99 12.87 -3.54
N LEU A 111 5.17 13.36 -3.94
CA LEU A 111 6.35 13.35 -3.07
C LEU A 111 6.10 14.18 -1.80
N GLN A 112 5.59 15.40 -1.95
CA GLN A 112 5.33 16.31 -0.84
C GLN A 112 4.22 15.77 0.08
N ALA A 113 3.19 15.14 -0.50
CA ALA A 113 2.16 14.44 0.27
C ALA A 113 2.75 13.27 1.07
N ALA A 114 3.57 12.43 0.43
CA ALA A 114 4.27 11.31 1.08
C ALA A 114 5.18 11.78 2.23
N MET A 115 5.87 12.92 2.07
CA MET A 115 6.66 13.53 3.15
C MET A 115 5.80 13.89 4.37
N ALA A 116 4.60 14.44 4.16
CA ALA A 116 3.69 14.77 5.26
C ALA A 116 3.20 13.49 5.99
N PHE A 117 2.83 12.45 5.25
CA PHE A 117 2.46 11.16 5.85
C PHE A 117 3.64 10.50 6.59
N PHE A 118 4.86 10.65 6.10
CA PHE A 118 6.05 10.14 6.80
C PHE A 118 6.35 10.90 8.10
N ARG A 119 6.15 12.22 8.12
CA ARG A 119 6.20 13.00 9.38
C ARG A 119 5.15 12.51 10.38
N ALA A 120 3.93 12.25 9.91
CA ALA A 120 2.87 11.67 10.73
C ALA A 120 3.26 10.29 11.28
N LEU A 121 3.92 9.45 10.47
CA LEU A 121 4.42 8.13 10.87
C LEU A 121 5.42 8.20 12.03
N ARG A 122 6.30 9.20 12.06
CA ARG A 122 7.33 9.37 13.11
C ARG A 122 6.76 9.65 14.51
N VAL A 123 5.54 10.20 14.59
CA VAL A 123 4.90 10.55 15.86
C VAL A 123 3.77 9.59 16.26
N TYR A 124 3.39 8.68 15.37
CA TYR A 124 2.27 7.78 15.60
C TYR A 124 2.70 6.56 16.42
N PRO A 125 1.96 6.17 17.47
CA PRO A 125 2.37 5.10 18.39
C PRO A 125 2.36 3.69 17.76
N SER A 126 1.58 3.47 16.69
CA SER A 126 1.39 2.17 16.04
C SER A 126 1.68 2.27 14.52
N PRO A 127 2.95 2.35 14.10
CA PRO A 127 3.30 2.68 12.70
C PRO A 127 2.72 1.70 11.68
N VAL A 128 2.59 0.41 12.02
CA VAL A 128 2.01 -0.60 11.14
C VAL A 128 0.53 -0.33 10.85
N GLU A 129 -0.23 0.06 11.87
CA GLU A 129 -1.65 0.39 11.72
C GLU A 129 -1.86 1.60 10.81
N LEU A 130 -1.05 2.65 10.98
CA LEU A 130 -1.09 3.81 10.10
C LEU A 130 -0.78 3.44 8.66
N ILE A 131 0.25 2.63 8.42
CA ILE A 131 0.60 2.16 7.06
C ILE A 131 -0.57 1.39 6.43
N MET A 132 -1.23 0.49 7.18
CA MET A 132 -2.38 -0.26 6.67
C MET A 132 -3.58 0.64 6.35
N MET A 133 -3.86 1.64 7.18
CA MET A 133 -4.90 2.63 6.92
C MET A 133 -4.59 3.45 5.66
N LEU A 134 -3.36 3.93 5.51
CA LEU A 134 -2.92 4.68 4.33
C LEU A 134 -2.98 3.83 3.06
N GLN A 135 -2.64 2.53 3.13
CA GLN A 135 -2.78 1.61 2.01
C GLN A 135 -4.24 1.51 1.51
N SER A 136 -5.20 1.54 2.43
CA SER A 136 -6.62 1.41 2.11
C SER A 136 -7.27 2.70 1.62
N THR A 137 -6.73 3.86 2.02
CA THR A 137 -7.33 5.18 1.77
C THR A 137 -6.62 5.98 0.67
N LEU A 138 -5.32 5.78 0.45
CA LEU A 138 -4.55 6.54 -0.54
C LEU A 138 -4.57 5.89 -1.94
N PRO A 139 -4.50 6.68 -3.01
CA PRO A 139 -4.23 6.17 -4.35
C PRO A 139 -2.92 5.36 -4.40
N ALA A 140 -2.93 4.23 -5.12
CA ALA A 140 -1.78 3.33 -5.22
C ALA A 140 -0.45 4.02 -5.63
N PRO A 141 -0.42 4.98 -6.58
CA PRO A 141 0.83 5.66 -6.94
C PRO A 141 1.41 6.49 -5.79
N LEU A 142 0.56 7.17 -5.00
CA LEU A 142 0.99 7.94 -3.84
C LEU A 142 1.50 7.03 -2.72
N PHE A 143 0.79 5.95 -2.44
CA PHE A 143 1.21 4.97 -1.44
C PHE A 143 2.56 4.33 -1.80
N LYS A 144 2.80 4.08 -3.09
CA LYS A 144 4.11 3.60 -3.59
C LYS A 144 5.23 4.60 -3.29
N THR A 145 5.06 5.89 -3.61
CA THR A 145 6.05 6.93 -3.29
C THR A 145 6.32 7.03 -1.78
N PHE A 146 5.27 6.92 -0.96
CA PHE A 146 5.42 6.86 0.49
C PHE A 146 6.25 5.66 0.95
N MET A 147 5.99 4.47 0.42
CA MET A 147 6.76 3.26 0.75
C MET A 147 8.21 3.34 0.28
N GLU A 148 8.48 3.94 -0.88
CA GLU A 148 9.86 4.20 -1.33
C GLU A 148 10.62 5.10 -0.34
N LEU A 149 9.94 6.11 0.22
CA LEU A 149 10.50 7.00 1.24
C LEU A 149 10.74 6.28 2.58
N VAL A 150 9.82 5.43 3.02
CA VAL A 150 9.99 4.58 4.21
C VAL A 150 11.17 3.60 4.02
N ASN A 151 11.26 2.93 2.87
CA ASN A 151 12.34 1.99 2.59
C ASN A 151 13.70 2.69 2.52
N ALA A 152 13.75 3.90 1.97
CA ALA A 152 14.96 4.71 1.92
C ALA A 152 15.43 5.15 3.32
N ASP A 153 14.50 5.45 4.24
CA ASP A 153 14.84 5.78 5.62
C ASP A 153 15.46 4.60 6.37
N VAL A 154 14.91 3.39 6.17
CA VAL A 154 15.44 2.15 6.77
C VAL A 154 16.83 1.78 6.21
N SER A 155 17.11 2.11 4.95
CA SER A 155 18.38 1.78 4.29
C SER A 155 19.55 2.69 4.70
N GLU A 156 19.29 3.89 5.21
CA GLU A 156 20.32 4.86 5.60
C GLU A 156 20.47 4.82 7.14
N PRO A 157 21.57 4.28 7.70
CA PRO A 157 21.72 4.13 9.15
C PRO A 157 21.62 5.49 9.85
N HIS A 158 20.76 5.58 10.86
CA HIS A 158 20.69 6.73 11.78
C HIS A 158 22.06 6.95 12.43
N SER A 159 22.66 8.12 12.23
CA SER A 159 23.61 8.66 13.21
C SER A 159 22.79 9.15 14.39
N GLU A 160 22.48 8.27 15.33
CA GLU A 160 21.77 8.61 16.56
C GLU A 160 22.63 9.56 17.39
N THR A 161 22.18 10.81 17.53
CA THR A 161 22.57 11.66 18.66
C THR A 161 22.01 11.00 19.91
N LYS A 162 22.89 10.45 20.76
CA LYS A 162 22.55 9.90 22.08
C LYS A 162 21.68 10.91 22.84
N PHE A 163 20.41 10.56 23.08
CA PHE A 163 19.66 11.11 24.20
C PHE A 163 20.18 10.43 25.46
N GLU A 164 21.02 11.13 26.22
CA GLU A 164 21.32 10.80 27.61
C GLU A 164 20.04 10.98 28.43
N ASP A 165 19.52 9.89 28.95
CA ASP A 165 18.56 9.88 30.06
C ASP A 165 19.30 10.27 31.34
N THR A 166 19.52 11.57 31.55
CA THR A 166 19.90 12.11 32.86
C THR A 166 18.63 12.45 33.63
N GLY A 167 18.20 11.51 34.46
CA GLY A 167 17.04 11.64 35.34
C GLY A 167 17.22 10.92 36.68
N ALA A 168 18.32 11.15 37.39
CA ALA A 168 18.44 10.78 38.80
C ALA A 168 18.89 12.02 39.59
N VAL A 169 17.93 12.61 40.29
CA VAL A 169 18.12 13.78 41.16
C VAL A 169 18.65 13.33 42.52
N ASP A 170 19.66 14.06 42.99
CA ASP A 170 20.31 14.00 44.30
C ASP A 170 19.36 13.90 45.50
N GLU A 171 19.73 13.07 46.48
CA GLU A 171 19.64 13.40 47.91
C GLU A 171 20.87 12.74 48.59
N ALA A 172 21.80 13.59 49.03
CA ALA A 172 22.95 13.21 49.84
C ALA A 172 22.54 12.98 51.30
N GLU A 173 23.30 12.16 52.04
CA GLU A 173 23.78 12.42 53.42
C GLU A 173 24.40 11.14 54.06
N THR A 174 25.73 11.20 54.26
CA THR A 174 26.52 10.64 55.39
C THR A 174 26.85 9.12 55.50
N SER A 175 28.16 8.84 55.52
CA SER A 175 28.83 7.68 56.17
C SER A 175 29.11 7.99 57.66
N PRO A 176 29.57 7.10 58.59
CA PRO A 176 30.40 5.88 58.36
C PRO A 176 30.29 4.66 59.35
N THR A 177 31.00 3.58 58.98
CA THR A 177 31.73 2.57 59.81
C THR A 177 31.05 1.30 60.40
N ARG A 178 31.66 0.14 60.05
CA ARG A 178 32.26 -0.89 60.95
C ARG A 178 31.65 -2.33 60.96
N THR A 179 32.49 -3.29 60.51
CA THR A 179 32.69 -4.71 60.91
C THR A 179 31.62 -5.80 60.70
N GLY A 180 31.99 -6.81 59.88
CA GLY A 180 31.92 -8.25 60.20
C GLY A 180 30.84 -9.12 59.52
N PRO A 181 31.18 -10.24 58.85
CA PRO A 181 30.25 -11.33 58.47
C PRO A 181 30.25 -12.44 59.57
N PRO A 182 29.54 -13.60 59.47
CA PRO A 182 28.76 -14.18 58.36
C PRO A 182 27.37 -14.76 58.79
N SER A 183 26.61 -15.33 57.84
CA SER A 183 26.03 -16.69 57.87
C SER A 183 24.86 -16.84 56.87
N GLU A 184 24.96 -17.87 56.03
CA GLU A 184 23.95 -18.82 55.53
C GLU A 184 22.47 -18.43 55.72
N THR A 185 21.60 -18.42 54.70
CA THR A 185 21.04 -19.58 53.97
C THR A 185 20.13 -19.10 52.83
N SER A 186 19.75 -20.03 51.94
CA SER A 186 18.52 -20.03 51.11
C SER A 186 18.55 -19.18 49.82
N SER A 187 18.33 -19.68 48.61
CA SER A 187 18.10 -21.03 48.07
C SER A 187 18.44 -20.98 46.57
N GLN A 188 19.34 -21.85 46.12
CA GLN A 188 19.45 -22.27 44.73
C GLN A 188 18.66 -23.56 44.61
N GLU A 189 17.47 -23.48 44.04
CA GLU A 189 16.68 -24.63 43.60
C GLU A 189 15.99 -24.17 42.31
N TRP A 190 16.26 -24.85 41.20
CA TRP A 190 15.48 -24.97 39.95
C TRP A 190 16.34 -25.32 38.72
N ASP A 191 17.66 -25.45 38.84
CA ASP A 191 18.50 -25.91 37.71
C ASP A 191 18.88 -27.39 37.86
N GLN A 192 17.93 -28.29 37.58
CA GLN A 192 18.17 -29.68 37.20
C GLN A 192 16.87 -30.39 36.78
N LEU A 193 16.72 -30.63 35.47
CA LEU A 193 15.99 -31.79 34.91
C LEU A 193 16.52 -31.99 33.46
N THR A 194 17.66 -32.66 33.30
CA THR A 194 17.83 -34.05 32.81
C THR A 194 17.36 -34.33 31.38
N ASP A 195 18.33 -34.53 30.49
CA ASP A 195 18.24 -35.34 29.28
C ASP A 195 19.02 -36.66 29.50
N PRO A 196 18.37 -37.84 29.51
CA PRO A 196 19.07 -39.12 29.51
C PRO A 196 18.93 -39.84 28.16
N GLY A 197 20.00 -39.77 27.36
CA GLY A 197 20.19 -40.67 26.22
C GLY A 197 20.53 -42.10 26.63
N SER A 198 20.44 -42.99 25.64
CA SER A 198 20.96 -44.36 25.55
C SER A 198 20.11 -45.50 26.14
N VAL A 199 19.42 -46.21 25.24
CA VAL A 199 19.44 -47.69 25.27
C VAL A 199 19.73 -48.20 23.86
N ALA A 200 20.90 -48.81 23.71
CA ALA A 200 21.26 -49.69 22.60
C ALA A 200 21.05 -51.16 23.03
N ALA A 201 20.64 -52.01 22.09
CA ALA A 201 21.08 -53.41 21.88
C ALA A 201 19.99 -54.22 21.13
N PRO A 202 20.35 -55.38 20.56
CA PRO A 202 21.42 -55.67 19.61
C PRO A 202 20.89 -55.87 18.18
#